data_AF-A0A2H1WS12-F1
#
_entry.id   AF-A0A2H1WS12-F1
#
_cell.length_a   1.000
_cell.length_b   1.000
_cell.length_c   1.000
_cell.angle_alpha   90.00
_cell.angle_beta   90.00
_cell.angle_gamma   90.00
#
_symmetry.space_group_name_H-M   'P 1'
#
loop_
_entity.id
_entity.type
_entity.pdbx_description
1 polymer ?
#
loop_
_entity_poly.entity_id
_entity_poly.type
_entity_poly.pdbx_seq_one_letter_code
_entity_poly.pdbx_strand_id
1 'polypeptide(L)'
;MALSFNARSLFRRVVLSDFRTNIRFYSDQTEEPTEELKEVDPTKDRTKIIPVETSIKYMQSKAYQQAYGDKAIWTLYRRNHIGGFAPRKTRQTCVRGGIISTGNPCPICRDEYLVLDHRNTKLLEQFISEHTGQILDAFKTGLCQKKHKELLVAIERAWDQGYLTYDVPFREYDYSLYNKTANTV
;
A
#
# COMPACT_ATOMS: atom_id res chain seq x y z
N MET A 1 55.14 -26.04 54.89
CA MET A 1 54.69 -26.95 55.95
C MET A 1 53.29 -26.54 56.39
N ALA A 2 52.41 -27.54 56.55
CA ALA A 2 51.11 -27.57 57.26
C ALA A 2 49.99 -26.61 56.76
N LEU A 3 48.89 -27.09 56.15
CA LEU A 3 47.70 -27.76 56.75
C LEU A 3 46.90 -26.76 57.63
N SER A 4 45.61 -26.46 57.48
CA SER A 4 44.46 -27.35 57.19
C SER A 4 43.08 -26.65 57.38
N PHE A 5 42.02 -27.36 56.94
CA PHE A 5 40.56 -27.29 57.24
C PHE A 5 39.71 -26.11 56.67
N ASN A 6 38.85 -26.32 55.67
CA ASN A 6 37.47 -26.91 55.66
C ASN A 6 36.39 -26.08 56.39
N ALA A 7 35.39 -25.60 55.64
CA ALA A 7 33.97 -25.93 55.83
C ALA A 7 33.08 -25.20 54.81
N ARG A 8 32.45 -25.98 53.91
CA ARG A 8 31.24 -25.57 53.18
C ARG A 8 30.10 -25.41 54.18
N SER A 9 29.37 -24.30 54.14
CA SER A 9 28.02 -24.22 54.70
C SER A 9 27.04 -23.81 53.60
N LEU A 10 26.09 -24.71 53.35
CA LEU A 10 24.97 -24.54 52.44
C LEU A 10 23.90 -23.69 53.16
N PHE A 11 23.75 -22.43 52.77
CA PHE A 11 22.55 -21.67 53.12
C PHE A 11 21.60 -21.63 51.92
N ARG A 12 20.62 -22.54 51.96
CA ARG A 12 19.35 -22.43 51.22
C ARG A 12 18.69 -21.11 51.65
N ARG A 13 18.67 -20.11 50.76
CA ARG A 13 17.82 -18.93 50.94
C ARG A 13 16.47 -19.24 50.30
N VAL A 14 15.49 -19.45 51.16
CA VAL A 14 14.07 -19.56 50.83
C VAL A 14 13.65 -18.31 50.07
N VAL A 15 13.10 -18.49 48.87
CA VAL A 15 12.45 -17.43 48.10
C VAL A 15 11.13 -17.13 48.81
N LEU A 16 11.05 -15.98 49.48
CA LEU A 16 9.77 -15.43 49.91
C LEU A 16 9.03 -15.01 48.63
N SER A 17 7.95 -15.71 48.32
CA SER A 17 7.01 -15.32 47.27
C SER A 17 6.37 -14.00 47.67
N ASP A 18 6.70 -12.93 46.94
CA ASP A 18 6.01 -11.65 47.05
C ASP A 18 4.52 -11.85 46.72
N PHE A 19 3.69 -11.97 47.76
CA PHE A 19 2.24 -11.87 47.67
C PHE A 19 1.88 -10.43 47.31
N ARG A 20 1.99 -10.09 46.02
CA ARG A 20 1.39 -8.86 45.49
C ARG A 20 -0.12 -9.07 45.44
N THR A 21 -0.81 -8.49 46.41
CA THR A 21 -2.26 -8.32 46.40
C THR A 21 -2.66 -7.59 45.12
N ASN A 22 -3.15 -8.35 44.14
CA ASN A 22 -3.85 -7.84 42.97
C ASN A 22 -5.21 -7.28 43.41
N ILE A 23 -5.22 -6.06 43.92
CA ILE A 23 -6.44 -5.25 43.96
C ILE A 23 -6.55 -4.63 42.57
N ARG A 24 -7.21 -5.34 41.66
CA ARG A 24 -7.75 -4.73 40.44
C ARG A 24 -8.90 -3.84 40.88
N PHE A 25 -8.63 -2.54 41.04
CA PHE A 25 -9.68 -1.54 41.04
C PHE A 25 -10.33 -1.56 39.66
N TYR A 26 -11.47 -2.24 39.56
CA TYR A 26 -12.33 -2.23 38.38
C TYR A 26 -13.15 -0.94 38.47
N SER A 27 -12.68 0.13 37.80
CA SER A 27 -13.54 1.29 37.55
C SER A 27 -14.49 0.90 36.43
N ASP A 28 -15.68 0.42 36.81
CA ASP A 28 -16.79 0.18 35.91
C ASP A 28 -17.38 1.55 35.52
N GLN A 29 -16.72 2.22 34.57
CA GLN A 29 -17.28 3.34 33.84
C GLN A 29 -17.37 2.91 32.39
N THR A 30 -18.45 2.21 32.05
CA THR A 30 -19.00 2.23 30.69
C THR A 30 -19.54 3.63 30.44
N GLU A 31 -18.63 4.56 30.19
CA GLU A 31 -18.96 5.74 29.39
C GLU A 31 -19.06 5.21 27.96
N GLU A 32 -20.29 5.05 27.47
CA GLU A 32 -20.51 4.96 26.04
C GLU A 32 -19.89 6.22 25.43
N PRO A 33 -18.83 6.13 24.60
CA PRO A 33 -18.41 7.29 23.87
C PRO A 33 -19.52 7.56 22.89
N THR A 34 -20.37 8.54 23.18
CA THR A 34 -21.14 9.23 22.16
C THR A 34 -20.10 9.84 21.23
N GLU A 35 -19.70 9.07 20.22
CA GLU A 35 -18.84 9.53 19.14
C GLU A 35 -19.60 10.63 18.42
N GLU A 36 -19.45 11.87 18.90
CA GLU A 36 -19.84 13.05 18.16
C GLU A 36 -19.14 12.96 16.81
N LEU A 37 -19.91 12.63 15.76
CA LEU A 37 -19.43 12.62 14.39
C LEU A 37 -18.94 14.03 14.07
N LYS A 38 -17.63 14.23 14.16
CA LYS A 38 -17.00 15.49 13.77
C LYS A 38 -17.42 15.78 12.35
N GLU A 39 -18.04 16.93 12.11
CA GLU A 39 -18.39 17.39 10.78
C GLU A 39 -17.10 17.45 9.95
N VAL A 40 -17.02 16.62 8.91
CA VAL A 40 -15.85 16.58 8.02
C VAL A 40 -16.13 17.42 6.77
N ASP A 41 -15.13 18.15 6.31
CA ASP A 41 -15.21 18.91 5.06
C ASP A 41 -15.53 17.97 3.88
N PRO A 42 -16.61 18.20 3.12
CA PRO A 42 -17.04 17.31 2.05
C PRO A 42 -15.97 17.16 0.94
N THR A 43 -15.09 18.15 0.78
CA THR A 43 -13.97 18.11 -0.17
C THR A 43 -12.90 17.07 0.20
N LYS A 44 -12.70 16.82 1.50
CA LYS A 44 -11.67 15.91 2.02
C LYS A 44 -12.18 14.49 2.26
N ASP A 45 -13.49 14.29 2.18
CA ASP A 45 -14.14 13.02 2.44
C ASP A 45 -13.88 11.99 1.35
N ARG A 46 -13.42 10.82 1.77
CA ARG A 46 -13.09 9.67 0.89
C ARG A 46 -13.72 8.38 1.42
N THR A 47 -14.80 8.50 2.17
CA THR A 47 -15.61 7.37 2.69
C THR A 47 -16.53 6.78 1.63
N LYS A 48 -16.94 7.59 0.64
CA LYS A 48 -17.82 7.16 -0.45
C LYS A 48 -17.10 6.20 -1.39
N ILE A 49 -17.70 5.04 -1.61
CA ILE A 49 -17.20 4.05 -2.58
C ILE A 49 -17.74 4.43 -3.95
N ILE A 50 -16.84 4.77 -4.87
CA ILE A 50 -17.17 5.17 -6.24
C ILE A 50 -17.09 3.94 -7.14
N PRO A 51 -18.15 3.60 -7.89
CA PRO A 51 -18.14 2.44 -8.76
C PRO A 51 -17.27 2.67 -10.00
N VAL A 52 -16.65 1.61 -10.50
CA VAL A 52 -15.69 1.66 -11.61
C VAL A 52 -16.27 2.33 -12.87
N GLU A 53 -17.54 2.05 -13.17
CA GLU A 53 -18.23 2.63 -14.34
C GLU A 53 -18.28 4.15 -14.30
N THR A 54 -18.43 4.74 -13.11
CA THR A 54 -18.44 6.20 -12.96
C THR A 54 -17.05 6.78 -13.18
N SER A 55 -15.99 6.07 -12.77
CA SER A 55 -14.61 6.46 -13.06
C SER A 55 -14.33 6.46 -14.57
N ILE A 56 -14.79 5.41 -15.28
CA ILE A 56 -14.62 5.32 -16.75
C ILE A 56 -15.40 6.44 -17.45
N LYS A 57 -16.62 6.73 -17.02
CA LYS A 57 -17.42 7.86 -17.55
C LYS A 57 -16.74 9.20 -17.28
N TYR A 58 -16.14 9.38 -16.10
CA TYR A 58 -15.40 10.58 -15.75
C TYR A 58 -14.20 10.82 -16.66
N MET A 59 -13.42 9.78 -16.98
CA MET A 59 -12.28 9.86 -17.92
C MET A 59 -12.71 10.32 -19.32
N GLN A 60 -13.95 10.04 -19.73
CA GLN A 60 -14.51 10.46 -21.03
C GLN A 60 -15.18 11.84 -20.98
N SER A 61 -15.31 12.43 -19.79
CA SER A 61 -16.03 13.67 -19.58
C SER A 61 -15.21 14.90 -20.00
N LYS A 62 -15.91 15.99 -20.33
CA LYS A 62 -15.29 17.30 -20.59
C LYS A 62 -14.53 17.84 -19.38
N ALA A 63 -14.99 17.51 -18.17
CA ALA A 63 -14.36 17.95 -16.93
C ALA A 63 -12.94 17.37 -16.78
N TYR A 64 -12.75 16.09 -17.10
CA TYR A 64 -11.44 15.47 -17.12
C TYR A 64 -10.52 16.12 -18.16
N GLN A 65 -11.02 16.31 -19.39
CA GLN A 65 -10.25 16.96 -20.46
C GLN A 65 -9.86 18.40 -20.09
N GLN A 66 -10.73 19.15 -19.41
CA GLN A 66 -10.41 20.51 -18.97
C GLN A 66 -9.34 20.51 -17.85
N ALA A 67 -9.38 19.54 -16.94
CA ALA A 67 -8.46 19.46 -15.80
C ALA A 67 -7.06 18.97 -16.19
N TYR A 68 -6.98 17.94 -17.03
CA TYR A 68 -5.73 17.24 -17.35
C TYR A 68 -5.25 17.46 -18.80
N GLY A 69 -6.18 17.68 -19.73
CA GLY A 69 -5.91 17.72 -21.16
C GLY A 69 -5.31 16.41 -21.65
N ASP A 70 -4.31 16.52 -22.54
CA ASP A 70 -3.66 15.37 -23.17
C ASP A 70 -2.49 14.81 -22.34
N LYS A 71 -2.23 15.38 -21.16
CA LYS A 71 -1.11 14.99 -20.29
C LYS A 71 -1.54 13.90 -19.33
N ALA A 72 -0.58 13.06 -18.93
CA ALA A 72 -0.81 12.10 -17.84
C ALA A 72 -1.14 12.80 -16.52
N ILE A 73 -1.99 12.18 -15.70
CA ILE A 73 -2.55 12.75 -14.47
C ILE A 73 -1.49 13.25 -13.49
N TRP A 74 -0.37 12.53 -13.39
CA TRP A 74 0.71 12.84 -12.44
C TRP A 74 1.66 13.94 -12.92
N THR A 75 1.55 14.42 -14.16
CA THR A 75 2.48 15.40 -14.75
C THR A 75 2.46 16.76 -14.04
N LEU A 76 1.27 17.22 -13.64
CA LEU A 76 1.08 18.51 -12.95
C LEU A 76 1.39 18.41 -11.45
N TYR A 77 1.69 17.23 -10.94
CA TYR A 77 1.91 17.01 -9.52
C TYR A 77 3.37 17.20 -9.14
N ARG A 78 3.59 18.04 -8.11
CA ARG A 78 4.90 18.24 -7.49
C ARG A 78 4.81 17.97 -5.99
N ARG A 79 5.75 17.15 -5.49
CA ARG A 79 5.84 16.78 -4.08
C ARG A 79 6.68 17.78 -3.31
N ASN A 80 6.13 18.27 -2.19
CA ASN A 80 6.86 19.10 -1.24
C ASN A 80 7.78 18.21 -0.40
N HIS A 81 9.07 18.49 -0.42
CA HIS A 81 10.10 17.80 0.36
C HIS A 81 11.23 18.79 0.66
N ILE A 82 12.06 18.45 1.65
CA ILE A 82 13.16 19.31 2.09
C ILE A 82 14.39 19.02 1.23
N GLY A 83 15.10 20.08 0.83
CA GLY A 83 16.33 19.99 0.05
C GLY A 83 16.12 19.79 -1.46
N GLY A 84 17.21 19.63 -2.19
CA GLY A 84 17.18 19.42 -3.65
C GLY A 84 16.84 17.99 -4.08
N PHE A 85 17.12 17.00 -3.22
CA PHE A 85 16.87 15.59 -3.52
C PHE A 85 15.68 15.07 -2.72
N ALA A 86 14.71 14.53 -3.44
CA ALA A 86 13.53 13.96 -2.82
C ALA A 86 13.84 12.63 -2.11
N PRO A 87 13.17 12.32 -0.99
CA PRO A 87 13.29 11.01 -0.35
C PRO A 87 12.94 9.90 -1.34
N ARG A 88 13.77 8.84 -1.38
CA ARG A 88 13.59 7.70 -2.29
C ARG A 88 12.20 7.07 -2.18
N LYS A 89 11.72 6.89 -0.95
CA LYS A 89 10.38 6.34 -0.71
C LYS A 89 9.36 7.48 -0.60
N THR A 90 8.16 7.26 -1.14
CA THR A 90 7.02 8.17 -0.95
C THR A 90 6.37 7.95 0.41
N ARG A 91 5.41 8.81 0.79
CA ARG A 91 4.66 8.64 2.03
C ARG A 91 3.81 7.36 1.98
N GLN A 92 3.53 6.76 3.13
CA GLN A 92 2.75 5.52 3.23
C GLN A 92 1.34 5.68 2.63
N THR A 93 0.57 6.65 3.13
CA THR A 93 -0.81 6.93 2.69
C THR A 93 -1.08 8.44 2.68
N CYS A 94 -1.98 8.89 1.80
CA CYS A 94 -2.53 10.25 1.83
C CYS A 94 -3.84 10.35 2.62
N VAL A 95 -4.60 9.26 2.66
CA VAL A 95 -5.93 9.14 3.30
C VAL A 95 -5.78 8.29 4.56
N ARG A 96 -6.35 8.77 5.67
CA ARG A 96 -6.40 8.08 6.97
C ARG A 96 -7.81 8.21 7.53
N GLY A 97 -8.40 7.10 7.99
CA GLY A 97 -9.78 7.12 8.52
C GLY A 97 -10.84 7.64 7.55
N GLY A 98 -10.66 7.43 6.23
CA GLY A 98 -11.59 7.95 5.22
C GLY A 98 -11.46 9.43 4.91
N ILE A 99 -10.48 10.14 5.50
CA ILE A 99 -10.28 11.58 5.32
C ILE A 99 -8.89 11.84 4.74
N ILE A 100 -8.77 12.83 3.84
CA ILE A 100 -7.46 13.30 3.39
C ILE A 100 -6.74 14.00 4.54
N SER A 101 -5.74 13.34 5.13
CA SER A 101 -4.92 13.90 6.21
C SER A 101 -3.81 14.83 5.71
N THR A 102 -3.65 14.95 4.39
CA THR A 102 -2.47 15.57 3.76
C THR A 102 -2.86 16.87 3.07
N GLY A 103 -2.11 17.96 3.28
CA GLY A 103 -2.36 19.22 2.56
C GLY A 103 -2.13 19.13 1.03
N ASN A 104 -1.11 18.40 0.58
CA ASN A 104 -0.84 18.13 -0.84
C ASN A 104 -0.96 16.62 -1.13
N PRO A 105 -2.17 16.08 -1.37
CA PRO A 105 -2.41 14.66 -1.63
C PRO A 105 -1.85 14.18 -2.97
N CYS A 106 -1.69 12.86 -3.13
CA CYS A 106 -1.24 12.25 -4.38
C CYS A 106 -2.21 12.53 -5.55
N PRO A 107 -1.79 12.46 -6.83
CA PRO A 107 -2.67 12.72 -7.98
C PRO A 107 -3.99 11.92 -7.93
N ILE A 108 -3.90 10.62 -7.63
CA ILE A 108 -5.06 9.72 -7.49
C ILE A 108 -5.87 10.00 -6.21
N CYS A 109 -5.24 10.50 -5.16
CA CYS A 109 -5.87 10.72 -3.86
C CYS A 109 -6.65 12.04 -3.82
N ARG A 110 -6.21 13.00 -4.65
CA ARG A 110 -6.79 14.32 -4.83
C ARG A 110 -8.18 14.22 -5.44
N ASP A 111 -8.32 13.48 -6.54
CA ASP A 111 -9.57 13.35 -7.27
C ASP A 111 -10.22 12.02 -6.94
N GLU A 112 -11.44 12.07 -6.41
CA GLU A 112 -12.20 10.90 -5.97
C GLU A 112 -12.61 9.98 -7.13
N TYR A 113 -12.89 10.55 -8.31
CA TYR A 113 -13.34 9.80 -9.48
C TYR A 113 -12.25 8.99 -10.17
N LEU A 114 -10.99 9.13 -9.76
CA LEU A 114 -9.87 8.33 -10.27
C LEU A 114 -9.73 7.05 -9.45
N VAL A 115 -10.46 6.02 -9.85
CA VAL A 115 -10.47 4.71 -9.20
C VAL A 115 -9.53 3.76 -9.94
N LEU A 116 -8.58 3.19 -9.21
CA LEU A 116 -7.62 2.21 -9.74
C LEU A 116 -8.30 0.84 -9.81
N ASP A 117 -8.66 0.43 -11.03
CA ASP A 117 -9.24 -0.87 -11.32
C ASP A 117 -8.72 -1.42 -12.63
N HIS A 118 -8.65 -2.75 -12.73
CA HIS A 118 -8.19 -3.49 -13.91
C HIS A 118 -9.01 -3.18 -15.18
N ARG A 119 -10.30 -2.84 -15.03
CA ARG A 119 -11.19 -2.49 -16.15
C ARG A 119 -10.91 -1.12 -16.74
N ASN A 120 -10.27 -0.22 -15.98
CA ASN A 120 -10.00 1.15 -16.40
C ASN A 120 -8.63 1.24 -17.09
N THR A 121 -8.53 0.67 -18.29
CA THR A 121 -7.27 0.59 -19.05
C THR A 121 -6.67 1.96 -19.34
N LYS A 122 -7.50 2.92 -19.77
CA LYS A 122 -7.09 4.31 -20.06
C LYS A 122 -6.41 5.02 -18.88
N LEU A 123 -6.77 4.67 -17.65
CA LEU A 123 -6.13 5.20 -16.46
C LEU A 123 -4.80 4.48 -16.18
N LEU A 124 -4.79 3.14 -16.27
CA LEU A 124 -3.62 2.33 -15.97
C LEU A 124 -2.48 2.53 -16.98
N GLU A 125 -2.80 2.70 -18.27
CA GLU A 125 -1.83 2.97 -19.35
C GLU A 125 -0.95 4.19 -19.05
N GLN A 126 -1.48 5.23 -18.39
CA GLN A 126 -0.71 6.43 -18.03
C GLN A 126 0.40 6.18 -17.01
N PHE A 127 0.36 5.04 -16.32
CA PHE A 127 1.36 4.62 -15.34
C PHE A 127 2.33 3.58 -15.90
N ILE A 128 2.21 3.24 -17.19
CA ILE A 128 3.10 2.33 -17.90
C ILE A 128 3.93 3.15 -18.89
N SER A 129 5.20 2.81 -19.04
CA SER A 129 6.07 3.39 -20.05
C SER A 129 5.68 2.88 -21.45
N GLU A 130 5.33 3.79 -22.36
CA GLU A 130 4.93 3.44 -23.74
C GLU A 130 6.00 2.62 -24.49
N HIS A 131 7.28 2.90 -24.23
CA HIS A 131 8.38 2.25 -24.95
C HIS A 131 8.89 0.96 -24.31
N THR A 132 8.75 0.84 -22.99
CA THR A 132 9.38 -0.27 -22.23
C THR A 132 8.34 -1.26 -21.70
N GLY A 133 7.06 -0.88 -21.66
CA GLY A 133 6.01 -1.65 -20.98
C GLY A 133 6.18 -1.74 -19.47
N GLN A 134 7.19 -1.08 -18.90
CA GLN A 134 7.48 -1.10 -17.47
C GLN A 134 6.58 -0.12 -16.69
N ILE A 135 6.14 -0.55 -15.51
CA ILE A 135 5.36 0.27 -14.60
C ILE A 135 6.25 1.37 -14.01
N LEU A 136 5.76 2.60 -14.01
CA LEU A 136 6.46 3.74 -13.44
C LEU A 136 6.50 3.66 -11.91
N ASP A 137 7.69 3.84 -11.34
CA ASP A 137 7.87 3.85 -9.88
C ASP A 137 7.11 5.00 -9.21
N ALA A 138 6.72 4.80 -7.95
CA ALA A 138 6.07 5.80 -7.10
C ALA A 138 6.91 7.07 -6.96
N PHE A 139 8.25 6.97 -7.03
CA PHE A 139 9.13 8.13 -6.98
C PHE A 139 8.91 9.09 -8.17
N LYS A 140 8.66 8.55 -9.37
CA LYS A 140 8.41 9.33 -10.60
C LYS A 140 6.98 9.87 -10.64
N THR A 141 6.00 9.04 -10.28
CA THR A 141 4.56 9.39 -10.36
C THR A 141 4.08 10.20 -9.16
N GLY A 142 4.80 10.19 -8.04
CA GLY A 142 4.42 10.91 -6.82
C GLY A 142 3.26 10.28 -6.04
N LEU A 143 2.91 9.02 -6.33
CA LEU A 143 1.87 8.29 -5.62
C LEU A 143 2.27 7.95 -4.17
N CYS A 144 1.28 7.82 -3.27
CA CYS A 144 1.54 7.22 -1.96
C CYS A 144 1.75 5.71 -2.10
N GLN A 145 2.50 5.11 -1.18
CA GLN A 145 2.86 3.68 -1.28
C GLN A 145 1.65 2.76 -1.33
N LYS A 146 0.57 3.08 -0.59
CA LYS A 146 -0.68 2.31 -0.64
C LYS A 146 -1.32 2.35 -2.03
N LYS A 147 -1.48 3.53 -2.64
CA LYS A 147 -2.05 3.66 -3.99
C LYS A 147 -1.15 3.05 -5.05
N HIS A 148 0.17 3.12 -4.88
CA HIS A 148 1.09 2.42 -5.80
C HIS A 148 0.94 0.90 -5.71
N LYS A 149 0.77 0.32 -4.52
CA LYS A 149 0.46 -1.12 -4.37
C LYS A 149 -0.88 -1.50 -5.00
N GLU A 150 -1.92 -0.69 -4.78
CA GLU A 150 -3.23 -0.89 -5.44
C GLU A 150 -3.10 -0.85 -6.96
N LEU A 151 -2.27 0.06 -7.48
CA LEU A 151 -1.97 0.17 -8.91
C LEU A 151 -1.27 -1.08 -9.45
N LEU A 152 -0.24 -1.59 -8.77
CA LEU A 152 0.45 -2.81 -9.18
C LEU A 152 -0.53 -3.99 -9.26
N VAL A 153 -1.35 -4.18 -8.24
CA VAL A 153 -2.38 -5.23 -8.22
C VAL A 153 -3.41 -5.06 -9.35
N ALA A 154 -3.81 -3.82 -9.65
CA ALA A 154 -4.75 -3.55 -10.74
C ALA A 154 -4.15 -3.86 -12.12
N ILE A 155 -2.87 -3.53 -12.32
CA ILE A 155 -2.14 -3.82 -13.58
C ILE A 155 -1.91 -5.33 -13.74
N GLU A 156 -1.45 -6.02 -12.69
CA GLU A 156 -1.27 -7.47 -12.72
C GLU A 156 -2.59 -8.18 -13.08
N ARG A 157 -3.69 -7.80 -12.42
CA ARG A 157 -5.02 -8.32 -12.75
C ARG A 157 -5.46 -7.98 -14.18
N ALA A 158 -5.08 -6.82 -14.70
CA ALA A 158 -5.41 -6.43 -16.07
C ALA A 158 -4.61 -7.23 -17.10
N TRP A 159 -3.35 -7.58 -16.82
CA TRP A 159 -2.56 -8.50 -17.64
C TRP A 159 -3.12 -9.91 -17.61
N ASP A 160 -3.44 -10.45 -16.43
CA ASP A 160 -4.01 -11.80 -16.27
C ASP A 160 -5.34 -11.96 -17.02
N GLN A 161 -6.17 -10.92 -17.02
CA GLN A 161 -7.47 -10.92 -17.69
C GLN A 161 -7.41 -10.49 -19.16
N GLY A 162 -6.25 -10.08 -19.65
CA GLY A 162 -6.06 -9.64 -21.04
C GLY A 162 -6.67 -8.27 -21.36
N TYR A 163 -6.92 -7.42 -20.36
CA TYR A 163 -7.35 -6.04 -20.57
C TYR A 163 -6.19 -5.14 -21.05
N LEU A 164 -4.97 -5.43 -20.61
CA LEU A 164 -3.75 -4.74 -21.04
C LEU A 164 -2.85 -5.71 -21.80
N THR A 165 -2.25 -5.24 -22.88
CA THR A 165 -1.24 -5.98 -23.64
C THR A 165 0.13 -5.79 -23.00
N TYR A 166 0.96 -6.83 -23.03
CA TYR A 166 2.34 -6.80 -22.58
C TYR A 166 3.18 -7.76 -23.42
N ASP A 167 4.49 -7.55 -23.41
CA ASP A 167 5.43 -8.38 -24.17
C ASP A 167 5.66 -9.70 -23.44
N VAL A 168 5.27 -10.80 -24.09
CA VAL A 168 5.50 -12.16 -23.59
C VAL A 168 6.81 -12.68 -24.20
N PRO A 169 7.82 -13.06 -23.39
CA PRO A 169 9.05 -13.62 -23.93
C PRO A 169 8.78 -15.01 -24.52
N PHE A 170 9.44 -15.30 -25.65
CA PHE A 170 9.47 -16.65 -26.19
C PHE A 170 10.19 -17.58 -25.21
N ARG A 171 9.55 -18.73 -24.91
CA ARG A 171 10.15 -19.80 -24.10
C ARG A 171 10.53 -20.95 -25.00
N GLU A 172 11.80 -21.33 -24.97
CA GLU A 172 12.29 -22.53 -25.64
C GLU A 172 12.14 -23.74 -24.72
N TYR A 173 11.68 -24.86 -25.27
CA TYR A 173 11.54 -26.12 -24.54
C TYR A 173 12.55 -27.12 -25.08
N ASP A 174 13.23 -27.83 -24.18
CA ASP A 174 14.04 -28.98 -24.54
C ASP A 174 13.13 -30.21 -24.70
N TYR A 175 12.82 -30.54 -25.95
CA TYR A 175 11.96 -31.68 -26.29
C TYR A 175 12.62 -33.04 -26.04
N SER A 176 13.95 -33.10 -25.86
CA SER A 176 14.65 -34.36 -25.60
C SER A 176 14.21 -35.02 -24.28
N LEU A 177 13.80 -34.24 -23.29
CA LEU A 177 13.28 -34.69 -22.00
C LEU A 177 11.96 -35.48 -22.10
N TYR A 178 11.26 -35.38 -23.21
CA TYR A 178 9.96 -36.03 -23.43
C TYR A 178 10.06 -37.27 -24.34
N ASN A 179 11.27 -37.64 -24.79
CA ASN A 179 11.48 -38.86 -25.56
C ASN A 179 11.34 -40.10 -24.65
N LYS A 180 10.19 -40.76 -24.75
CA LYS A 180 9.85 -42.00 -24.02
C LYS A 180 10.69 -43.23 -24.41
N THR A 181 11.60 -43.12 -25.38
CA THR A 181 12.42 -44.23 -25.87
C THR A 181 13.56 -44.61 -24.91
N ALA A 182 13.82 -43.82 -23.87
CA ALA A 182 14.68 -44.22 -22.76
C ALA A 182 13.85 -44.92 -21.67
N ASN A 183 13.73 -46.24 -21.76
CA ASN A 183 13.28 -47.08 -20.65
C ASN A 183 14.22 -46.90 -19.44
N THR A 184 13.75 -46.26 -18.36
CA THR A 184 14.13 -46.39 -16.92
C THR A 184 13.54 -45.14 -16.22
N VAL A 185 12.60 -45.19 -15.27
CA VAL A 185 12.37 -46.09 -14.11
C VAL A 185 10.88 -46.37 -13.95
#